data_AF-A0A346NS14-F1
#
_entry.id   AF-A0A346NS14-F1
#
_cell.length_a   1.000
_cell.length_b   1.000
_cell.length_c   1.000
_cell.angle_alpha   90.00
_cell.angle_beta   90.00
_cell.angle_gamma   90.00
#
_symmetry.space_group_name_H-M   'P 1'
#
loop_
_entity.id
_entity.type
_entity.pdbx_description
1 polymer ?
#
loop_
_entity_poly.entity_id
_entity_poly.type
_entity_poly.pdbx_seq_one_letter_code
_entity_poly.pdbx_strand_id
1 'polypeptide(L)'
;MKAIDELHFRLSSSVRSSDRPLNIADISAEHTASCYQIRANYWFTAFVYAKALNDDNALMYSHRADEYFQKAYDAHPPGQLYNLTQLYVNAVLRGDDNRQDLAKHVAIMAYDNNQKELMSVMNVVGALLAVDQSVKDFLPKLGNEEKHKSDLVPLGSVEAVKAIIDRDEQRLINNLDGLLTIHSKRAGNLRSSICSGSNTVVCRMALLLCDAAQQRGMNVTEKLSKRRQKMNLRLCSPADFPDVDRTIKFPIEVDFLTGEVFLK
;
A
#
# COMPACT_ATOMS: atom_id res chain seq x y z
N MET A 1 26.46 2.38 -7.48
CA MET A 1 25.14 2.58 -6.85
C MET A 1 24.77 1.35 -6.04
N LYS A 2 24.19 1.55 -4.85
CA LYS A 2 23.67 0.54 -3.92
C LYS A 2 22.15 0.69 -3.77
N ALA A 3 21.50 -0.26 -3.09
CA ALA A 3 20.06 -0.22 -2.83
C ALA A 3 19.61 1.04 -2.08
N ILE A 4 20.41 1.50 -1.11
CA ILE A 4 20.13 2.73 -0.35
C ILE A 4 20.16 3.97 -1.25
N ASP A 5 21.10 4.06 -2.18
CA ASP A 5 21.22 5.20 -3.12
C ASP A 5 19.96 5.30 -3.99
N GLU A 6 19.48 4.16 -4.49
CA GLU A 6 18.24 4.06 -5.26
C GLU A 6 17.00 4.45 -4.43
N LEU A 7 16.94 4.04 -3.15
CA LEU A 7 15.86 4.45 -2.26
C LEU A 7 15.88 5.95 -1.95
N HIS A 8 17.07 6.55 -1.70
CA HIS A 8 17.21 7.99 -1.53
C HIS A 8 16.81 8.75 -2.79
N PHE A 9 17.17 8.24 -3.97
CA PHE A 9 16.74 8.82 -5.24
C PHE A 9 15.21 8.80 -5.39
N ARG A 10 14.58 7.64 -5.13
CA ARG A 10 13.11 7.47 -5.15
C ARG A 10 12.39 8.38 -4.14
N LEU A 11 12.93 8.51 -2.92
CA LEU A 11 12.42 9.43 -1.90
C LEU A 11 12.50 10.87 -2.42
N SER A 12 13.68 11.31 -2.86
CA SER A 12 13.91 12.68 -3.35
C SER A 12 13.03 13.02 -4.55
N SER A 13 12.81 12.05 -5.45
CA SER A 13 11.90 12.19 -6.58
C SER A 13 10.43 12.34 -6.14
N SER A 14 10.01 11.57 -5.13
CA SER A 14 8.66 11.64 -4.57
C SER A 14 8.40 12.97 -3.89
N VAL A 15 9.32 13.45 -3.05
CA VAL A 15 9.24 14.76 -2.37
C VAL A 15 9.21 15.90 -3.39
N ARG A 16 10.11 15.87 -4.38
CA ARG A 16 10.10 16.87 -5.46
C ARG A 16 8.77 16.91 -6.21
N SER A 17 8.13 15.77 -6.41
CA SER A 17 6.85 15.68 -7.11
C SER A 17 5.69 16.17 -6.24
N SER A 18 5.74 15.95 -4.92
CA SER A 18 4.72 16.45 -3.98
C SER A 18 4.80 17.96 -3.78
N ASP A 19 6.00 18.54 -3.83
CA ASP A 19 6.25 19.98 -3.62
C ASP A 19 6.00 20.85 -4.87
N ARG A 20 5.78 20.26 -6.05
CA ARG A 20 5.46 21.04 -7.26
C ARG A 20 4.21 21.89 -7.02
N PRO A 21 4.20 23.20 -7.33
CA PRO A 21 3.02 24.05 -7.17
C PRO A 21 1.78 23.40 -7.78
N LEU A 22 0.69 23.34 -7.00
CA LEU A 22 -0.60 22.85 -7.50
C LEU A 22 -1.27 24.06 -8.15
N ASN A 23 -1.03 24.25 -9.44
CA ASN A 23 -1.84 25.15 -10.24
C ASN A 23 -3.16 24.44 -10.54
N ILE A 24 -4.05 24.39 -9.55
CA ILE A 24 -5.41 23.90 -9.74
C ILE A 24 -6.13 25.01 -10.49
N ALA A 25 -6.19 24.87 -11.81
CA ALA A 25 -7.16 25.64 -12.56
C ALA A 25 -8.55 25.25 -12.05
N ASP A 26 -9.40 26.23 -11.78
CA ASP A 26 -10.77 26.01 -11.30
C ASP A 26 -11.63 25.47 -12.45
N ILE A 27 -11.40 24.20 -12.80
CA ILE A 27 -12.04 23.48 -13.91
C ILE A 27 -13.27 22.72 -13.39
N SER A 28 -13.10 21.97 -12.29
CA SER A 28 -14.19 21.26 -11.61
C SER A 28 -13.77 20.77 -10.22
N ALA A 29 -14.76 20.38 -9.41
CA ALA A 29 -14.55 19.72 -8.12
C ALA A 29 -13.80 18.38 -8.26
N GLU A 30 -14.14 17.59 -9.29
CA GLU A 30 -13.46 16.33 -9.61
C GLU A 30 -11.98 16.55 -9.98
N HIS A 31 -11.69 17.57 -10.81
CA HIS A 31 -10.33 17.93 -11.16
C HIS A 31 -9.51 18.32 -9.92
N THR A 32 -10.10 19.14 -9.06
CA THR A 32 -9.51 19.56 -7.78
C THR A 32 -9.20 18.35 -6.89
N ALA A 33 -10.15 17.43 -6.72
CA ALA A 33 -9.97 16.21 -5.95
C ALA A 33 -8.85 15.32 -6.52
N SER A 34 -8.81 15.15 -7.84
CA SER A 34 -7.75 14.40 -8.53
C SER A 34 -6.37 15.02 -8.32
N CYS A 35 -6.25 16.35 -8.41
CA CYS A 35 -5.01 17.07 -8.10
C CYS A 35 -4.53 16.82 -6.67
N TYR A 36 -5.42 16.88 -5.67
CA TYR A 36 -5.08 16.56 -4.29
C TYR A 36 -4.71 15.09 -4.11
N GLN A 37 -5.45 14.16 -4.72
CA GLN A 37 -5.17 12.72 -4.68
C GLN A 37 -3.78 12.39 -5.24
N ILE A 38 -3.40 12.99 -6.37
CA ILE A 38 -2.07 12.80 -6.98
C ILE A 38 -0.98 13.26 -6.00
N ARG A 39 -1.14 14.44 -5.41
CA ARG A 39 -0.18 14.95 -4.42
C ARG A 39 -0.13 14.08 -3.16
N ALA A 40 -1.27 13.61 -2.66
CA ALA A 40 -1.35 12.71 -1.52
C ALA A 40 -0.58 11.41 -1.78
N ASN A 41 -0.72 10.83 -2.97
CA ASN A 41 0.00 9.62 -3.37
C ASN A 41 1.52 9.81 -3.43
N TYR A 42 2.00 10.99 -3.85
CA TYR A 42 3.43 11.31 -3.79
C TYR A 42 3.93 11.43 -2.34
N TRP A 43 3.19 12.12 -1.47
CA TRP A 43 3.53 12.18 -0.04
C TRP A 43 3.51 10.81 0.63
N PHE A 44 2.52 9.96 0.30
CA PHE A 44 2.43 8.62 0.85
C PHE A 44 3.61 7.74 0.38
N THR A 45 3.99 7.88 -0.89
CA THR A 45 5.18 7.20 -1.43
C THR A 45 6.47 7.70 -0.76
N ALA A 46 6.60 9.01 -0.53
CA ALA A 46 7.71 9.58 0.23
C ALA A 46 7.75 9.05 1.66
N PHE A 47 6.61 8.97 2.35
CA PHE A 47 6.51 8.34 3.67
C PHE A 47 7.03 6.92 3.67
N VAL A 48 6.60 6.08 2.73
CA VAL A 48 7.02 4.68 2.66
C VAL A 48 8.52 4.55 2.43
N TYR A 49 9.11 5.34 1.52
CA TYR A 49 10.55 5.32 1.30
C TYR A 49 11.33 5.91 2.48
N ALA A 50 10.84 6.96 3.12
CA ALA A 50 11.43 7.54 4.32
C ALA A 50 11.42 6.55 5.49
N LYS A 51 10.29 5.85 5.71
CA LYS A 51 10.19 4.77 6.69
C LYS A 51 11.18 3.64 6.39
N ALA A 52 11.28 3.25 5.12
CA ALA A 52 12.26 2.26 4.67
C ALA A 52 13.72 2.67 4.94
N LEU A 53 14.01 3.96 4.88
CA LEU A 53 15.32 4.53 5.15
C LEU A 53 15.57 4.89 6.62
N ASN A 54 14.58 4.69 7.51
CA ASN A 54 14.58 5.23 8.88
C ASN A 54 14.86 6.74 8.92
N ASP A 55 14.28 7.50 7.99
CA ASP A 55 14.40 8.96 7.90
C ASP A 55 13.45 9.64 8.90
N ASP A 56 13.98 10.61 9.67
CA ASP A 56 13.24 11.35 10.71
C ASP A 56 11.99 12.08 10.18
N ASN A 57 11.94 12.39 8.87
CA ASN A 57 10.82 13.06 8.25
C ASN A 57 9.66 12.12 7.87
N ALA A 58 9.80 10.81 8.07
CA ALA A 58 8.77 9.84 7.67
C ALA A 58 7.38 10.20 8.22
N LEU A 59 7.30 10.57 9.50
CA LEU A 59 6.03 10.94 10.12
C LEU A 59 5.44 12.23 9.51
N MET A 60 6.29 13.23 9.23
CA MET A 60 5.85 14.45 8.55
C MET A 60 5.26 14.15 7.16
N TYR A 61 5.93 13.31 6.37
CA TYR A 61 5.42 12.92 5.05
C TYR A 61 4.08 12.16 5.15
N SER A 62 3.92 11.32 6.17
CA SER A 62 2.67 10.62 6.42
C SER A 62 1.52 11.59 6.75
N HIS A 63 1.76 12.59 7.62
CA HIS A 63 0.75 13.61 7.92
C HIS A 63 0.40 14.47 6.71
N ARG A 64 1.39 14.80 5.85
CA ARG A 64 1.12 15.49 4.58
C ARG A 64 0.26 14.64 3.64
N ALA A 65 0.50 13.33 3.57
CA ALA A 65 -0.36 12.44 2.81
C ALA A 65 -1.82 12.51 3.29
N ASP A 66 -2.06 12.40 4.59
CA ASP A 66 -3.41 12.49 5.15
C ASP A 66 -4.08 13.84 4.87
N GLU A 67 -3.34 14.94 5.04
CA GLU A 67 -3.83 16.30 4.75
C GLU A 67 -4.40 16.37 3.32
N TYR A 68 -3.69 15.82 2.34
CA TYR A 68 -4.12 15.86 0.94
C TYR A 68 -5.17 14.81 0.60
N PHE A 69 -5.14 13.61 1.20
CA PHE A 69 -6.24 12.65 1.04
C PHE A 69 -7.55 13.20 1.62
N GLN A 70 -7.50 13.89 2.77
CA GLN A 70 -8.66 14.54 3.36
C GLN A 70 -9.19 15.66 2.45
N LYS A 71 -8.32 16.53 1.94
CA LYS A 71 -8.70 17.56 0.95
C LYS A 71 -9.35 16.96 -0.30
N ALA A 72 -8.83 15.84 -0.81
CA ALA A 72 -9.41 15.13 -1.95
C ALA A 72 -10.79 14.54 -1.62
N TYR A 73 -10.94 13.96 -0.42
CA TYR A 73 -12.20 13.42 0.10
C TYR A 73 -13.27 14.52 0.23
N ASP A 74 -12.91 15.69 0.74
CA ASP A 74 -13.84 16.81 0.96
C ASP A 74 -14.25 17.51 -0.35
N ALA A 75 -13.38 17.48 -1.37
CA ALA A 75 -13.59 18.21 -2.62
C ALA A 75 -14.62 17.58 -3.57
N HIS A 76 -14.71 16.24 -3.64
CA HIS A 76 -15.59 15.57 -4.59
C HIS A 76 -16.18 14.28 -3.99
N PRO A 77 -17.51 14.20 -3.77
CA PRO A 77 -18.13 13.03 -3.14
C PRO A 77 -17.92 11.70 -3.89
N PRO A 78 -18.02 11.64 -5.24
CA PRO A 78 -17.54 10.48 -5.99
C PRO A 78 -16.03 10.28 -5.81
N GLY A 79 -15.60 9.06 -5.48
CA GLY A 79 -14.18 8.76 -5.25
C GLY A 79 -13.70 9.00 -3.81
N GLN A 80 -14.57 9.44 -2.91
CA GLN A 80 -14.29 9.52 -1.47
C GLN A 80 -13.80 8.19 -0.89
N LEU A 81 -14.39 7.08 -1.33
CA LEU A 81 -13.98 5.74 -0.86
C LEU A 81 -12.50 5.44 -1.16
N TYR A 82 -11.96 5.90 -2.29
CA TYR A 82 -10.53 5.73 -2.58
C TYR A 82 -9.69 6.44 -1.51
N ASN A 83 -9.93 7.74 -1.32
CA ASN A 83 -9.15 8.56 -0.39
C ASN A 83 -9.27 8.06 1.04
N LEU A 84 -10.49 7.66 1.45
CA LEU A 84 -10.73 7.07 2.76
C LEU A 84 -9.97 5.74 2.95
N THR A 85 -9.90 4.89 1.92
CA THR A 85 -9.07 3.67 2.02
C THR A 85 -7.58 3.98 2.08
N GLN A 86 -7.09 5.06 1.47
CA GLN A 86 -5.68 5.45 1.60
C GLN A 86 -5.37 5.99 3.00
N LEU A 87 -6.27 6.79 3.58
CA LEU A 87 -6.18 7.22 4.99
C LEU A 87 -6.10 6.01 5.92
N TYR A 88 -6.97 5.00 5.70
CA TYR A 88 -6.93 3.75 6.45
C TYR A 88 -5.59 3.01 6.28
N VAL A 89 -5.10 2.83 5.06
CA VAL A 89 -3.80 2.17 4.80
C VAL A 89 -2.65 2.91 5.47
N ASN A 90 -2.65 4.25 5.44
CA ASN A 90 -1.63 5.07 6.09
C ASN A 90 -1.66 4.91 7.62
N ALA A 91 -2.86 4.93 8.21
CA ALA A 91 -3.06 4.69 9.65
C ALA A 91 -2.60 3.29 10.08
N VAL A 92 -2.90 2.24 9.29
CA VAL A 92 -2.42 0.87 9.53
C VAL A 92 -0.89 0.82 9.48
N LEU A 93 -0.26 1.48 8.51
CA LEU A 93 1.20 1.48 8.37
C LEU A 93 1.91 2.27 9.48
N ARG A 94 1.27 3.30 10.03
CA ARG A 94 1.76 4.02 11.22
C ARG A 94 1.49 3.26 12.53
N GLY A 95 0.47 2.40 12.55
CA GLY A 95 0.01 1.74 13.77
C GLY A 95 -0.91 2.63 14.62
N ASP A 96 -1.61 3.60 14.00
CA ASP A 96 -2.42 4.58 14.71
C ASP A 96 -3.69 3.98 15.30
N ASP A 97 -4.14 4.52 16.42
CA ASP A 97 -5.35 4.08 17.12
C ASP A 97 -6.64 4.34 16.33
N ASN A 98 -6.65 5.34 15.43
CA ASN A 98 -7.84 5.68 14.62
C ASN A 98 -8.10 4.71 13.45
N ARG A 99 -7.23 3.72 13.20
CA ARG A 99 -7.36 2.79 12.07
C ARG A 99 -8.68 2.02 12.08
N GLN A 100 -9.21 1.68 13.27
CA GLN A 100 -10.51 1.03 13.39
C GLN A 100 -11.67 1.93 12.96
N ASP A 101 -11.64 3.21 13.32
CA ASP A 101 -12.71 4.15 12.97
C ASP A 101 -12.71 4.46 11.47
N LEU A 102 -11.52 4.57 10.87
CA LEU A 102 -11.37 4.65 9.41
C LEU A 102 -11.92 3.39 8.74
N ALA A 103 -11.61 2.19 9.25
CA ALA A 103 -12.13 0.94 8.71
C ALA A 103 -13.67 0.84 8.80
N LYS A 104 -14.27 1.31 9.91
CA LYS A 104 -15.74 1.39 10.05
C LYS A 104 -16.34 2.31 9.00
N HIS A 105 -15.71 3.47 8.77
CA HIS A 105 -16.17 4.41 7.76
C HIS A 105 -16.05 3.84 6.34
N VAL A 106 -14.94 3.15 6.02
CA VAL A 106 -14.79 2.42 4.75
C VAL A 106 -15.89 1.39 4.60
N ALA A 107 -16.22 0.62 5.66
CA ALA A 107 -17.25 -0.39 5.62
C ALA A 107 -18.64 0.20 5.31
N ILE A 108 -18.98 1.37 5.87
CA ILE A 108 -20.23 2.07 5.56
C ILE A 108 -20.24 2.51 4.09
N MET A 109 -19.16 3.16 3.62
CA MET A 109 -19.09 3.72 2.27
C MET A 109 -18.96 2.67 1.16
N ALA A 110 -18.41 1.49 1.46
CA ALA A 110 -18.22 0.42 0.48
C ALA A 110 -19.53 -0.09 -0.15
N TYR A 111 -20.65 0.04 0.58
CA TYR A 111 -21.98 -0.34 0.12
C TYR A 111 -22.79 0.82 -0.47
N ASP A 112 -22.24 2.03 -0.50
CA ASP A 112 -22.85 3.16 -1.17
C ASP A 112 -22.64 3.05 -2.69
N ASN A 113 -23.74 3.01 -3.44
CA ASN A 113 -23.72 2.87 -4.89
C ASN A 113 -23.12 4.08 -5.61
N ASN A 114 -23.00 5.24 -4.95
CA ASN A 114 -22.39 6.44 -5.50
C ASN A 114 -20.85 6.40 -5.52
N GLN A 115 -20.23 5.38 -4.92
CA GLN A 115 -18.77 5.29 -4.72
C GLN A 115 -18.05 4.34 -5.70
N LYS A 116 -18.73 3.83 -6.72
CA LYS A 116 -18.28 2.67 -7.53
C LYS A 116 -17.06 2.91 -8.42
N GLU A 117 -16.70 4.15 -8.74
CA GLU A 117 -15.77 4.42 -9.86
C GLU A 117 -14.28 4.26 -9.54
N LEU A 118 -13.86 4.29 -8.26
CA LEU A 118 -12.43 4.35 -7.90
C LEU A 118 -12.01 3.46 -6.72
N MET A 119 -12.73 2.39 -6.42
CA MET A 119 -12.42 1.54 -5.26
C MET A 119 -11.32 0.50 -5.54
N SER A 120 -10.37 0.35 -4.60
CA SER A 120 -9.46 -0.81 -4.57
C SER A 120 -10.09 -1.93 -3.75
N VAL A 121 -10.45 -3.05 -4.39
CA VAL A 121 -11.17 -4.16 -3.73
C VAL A 121 -10.37 -4.72 -2.57
N MET A 122 -9.04 -4.85 -2.69
CA MET A 122 -8.18 -5.33 -1.60
C MET A 122 -8.26 -4.43 -0.36
N ASN A 123 -8.28 -3.11 -0.54
CA ASN A 123 -8.31 -2.18 0.58
C ASN A 123 -9.65 -2.26 1.31
N VAL A 124 -10.75 -2.34 0.54
CA VAL A 124 -12.10 -2.50 1.09
C VAL A 124 -12.23 -3.82 1.83
N VAL A 125 -11.76 -4.94 1.26
CA VAL A 125 -11.74 -6.24 1.95
C VAL A 125 -10.95 -6.16 3.26
N GLY A 126 -9.76 -5.55 3.24
CA GLY A 126 -8.95 -5.37 4.45
C GLY A 126 -9.69 -4.59 5.54
N ALA A 127 -10.35 -3.48 5.19
CA ALA A 127 -11.14 -2.68 6.12
C ALA A 127 -12.37 -3.42 6.66
N LEU A 128 -13.15 -4.06 5.79
CA LEU A 128 -14.33 -4.85 6.18
C LEU A 128 -13.94 -5.96 7.16
N LEU A 129 -12.84 -6.67 6.87
CA LEU A 129 -12.31 -7.64 7.83
C LEU A 129 -11.94 -6.92 9.13
N ALA A 130 -11.14 -5.85 9.15
CA ALA A 130 -10.72 -5.21 10.40
C ALA A 130 -11.87 -4.84 11.38
N VAL A 131 -13.10 -4.65 10.89
CA VAL A 131 -14.29 -4.33 11.71
C VAL A 131 -15.36 -5.43 11.75
N ASP A 132 -14.96 -6.67 11.47
CA ASP A 132 -15.83 -7.86 11.48
C ASP A 132 -17.10 -7.77 10.62
N GLN A 133 -16.99 -7.07 9.49
CA GLN A 133 -18.04 -6.99 8.48
C GLN A 133 -17.90 -8.08 7.42
N SER A 134 -19.04 -8.43 6.81
CA SER A 134 -19.10 -9.44 5.76
C SER A 134 -18.33 -8.99 4.52
N VAL A 135 -17.49 -9.87 3.98
CA VAL A 135 -16.78 -9.65 2.70
C VAL A 135 -17.45 -10.37 1.52
N LYS A 136 -18.64 -10.95 1.71
CA LYS A 136 -19.28 -11.85 0.73
C LYS A 136 -19.43 -11.21 -0.66
N ASP A 137 -19.74 -9.92 -0.74
CA ASP A 137 -19.97 -9.22 -2.01
C ASP A 137 -18.67 -8.73 -2.67
N PHE A 138 -17.57 -8.70 -1.93
CA PHE A 138 -16.25 -8.26 -2.40
C PHE A 138 -15.30 -9.42 -2.67
N LEU A 139 -15.49 -10.58 -2.02
CA LEU A 139 -14.64 -11.76 -2.20
C LEU A 139 -14.65 -12.28 -3.65
N PRO A 140 -15.79 -12.34 -4.38
CA PRO A 140 -15.77 -12.69 -5.79
C PRO A 140 -15.01 -11.68 -6.66
N LYS A 141 -15.09 -10.38 -6.33
CA LYS A 141 -14.35 -9.32 -7.04
C LYS A 141 -12.85 -9.45 -6.80
N LEU A 142 -12.45 -9.74 -5.56
CA LEU A 142 -11.06 -10.01 -5.21
C LEU A 142 -10.53 -11.24 -5.95
N GLY A 143 -11.31 -12.33 -5.99
CA GLY A 143 -10.96 -13.52 -6.76
C GLY A 143 -10.88 -13.27 -8.27
N ASN A 144 -11.67 -12.34 -8.79
CA ASN A 144 -11.55 -11.91 -10.18
C ASN A 144 -10.22 -11.18 -10.43
N GLU A 145 -9.82 -10.24 -9.57
CA GLU A 145 -8.51 -9.56 -9.68
C GLU A 145 -7.33 -10.53 -9.55
N GLU A 146 -7.41 -11.48 -8.63
CA GLU A 146 -6.42 -12.54 -8.45
C GLU A 146 -6.27 -13.42 -9.70
N LYS A 147 -7.40 -13.86 -10.28
CA LYS A 147 -7.43 -14.67 -11.51
C LYS A 147 -6.83 -13.95 -12.71
N HIS A 148 -7.06 -12.64 -12.81
CA HIS A 148 -6.48 -11.80 -13.85
C HIS A 148 -5.04 -11.37 -13.55
N LYS A 149 -4.41 -11.94 -12.52
CA LYS A 149 -3.01 -11.73 -12.14
C LYS A 149 -2.69 -10.27 -11.85
N SER A 150 -3.63 -9.54 -11.22
CA SER A 150 -3.38 -8.21 -10.68
C SER A 150 -2.08 -8.22 -9.88
N ASP A 151 -1.23 -7.22 -10.11
CA ASP A 151 0.01 -7.06 -9.36
C ASP A 151 -0.29 -6.83 -7.88
N LEU A 152 -1.35 -6.08 -7.57
CA LEU A 152 -1.75 -5.70 -6.21
C LEU A 152 -2.48 -6.82 -5.46
N VAL A 153 -3.12 -7.76 -6.19
CA VAL A 153 -3.81 -8.93 -5.62
C VAL A 153 -3.11 -10.22 -6.08
N PRO A 154 -2.02 -10.62 -5.39
CA PRO A 154 -1.29 -11.84 -5.73
C PRO A 154 -2.08 -13.11 -5.43
N LEU A 155 -1.68 -14.22 -6.07
CA LEU A 155 -2.24 -15.54 -5.83
C LEU A 155 -2.10 -15.94 -4.35
N GLY A 156 -3.17 -16.45 -3.76
CA GLY A 156 -3.31 -16.75 -2.33
C GLY A 156 -4.08 -15.68 -1.55
N SER A 157 -4.49 -14.58 -2.18
CA SER A 157 -5.19 -13.47 -1.53
C SER A 157 -6.57 -13.89 -1.03
N VAL A 158 -7.33 -14.61 -1.87
CA VAL A 158 -8.66 -15.12 -1.49
C VAL A 158 -8.57 -16.17 -0.38
N GLU A 159 -7.57 -17.05 -0.46
CA GLU A 159 -7.36 -18.10 0.54
C GLU A 159 -6.90 -17.53 1.89
N ALA A 160 -6.10 -16.46 1.89
CA ALA A 160 -5.76 -15.73 3.11
C ALA A 160 -6.99 -15.08 3.75
N VAL A 161 -7.87 -14.46 2.96
CA VAL A 161 -9.14 -13.89 3.46
C VAL A 161 -10.02 -14.98 4.07
N LYS A 162 -10.17 -16.13 3.40
CA LYS A 162 -10.92 -17.27 3.95
C LYS A 162 -10.32 -17.77 5.26
N ALA A 163 -8.99 -17.89 5.35
CA ALA A 163 -8.32 -18.32 6.57
C ALA A 163 -8.60 -17.37 7.76
N ILE A 164 -8.70 -16.05 7.53
CA ILE A 164 -9.13 -15.09 8.55
C ILE A 164 -10.58 -15.37 9.00
N ILE A 165 -11.49 -15.59 8.06
CA ILE A 165 -12.92 -15.88 8.34
C ILE A 165 -13.07 -17.18 9.11
N ASP A 166 -12.32 -18.21 8.71
CA ASP A 166 -12.31 -19.54 9.32
C ASP A 166 -11.54 -19.56 10.66
N ARG A 167 -10.88 -18.46 11.04
CA ARG A 167 -9.95 -18.35 12.18
C ARG A 167 -8.82 -19.39 12.15
N ASP A 168 -8.37 -19.76 10.96
CA ASP A 168 -7.28 -20.71 10.73
C ASP A 168 -5.95 -19.95 10.60
N GLU A 169 -5.30 -19.74 11.75
CA GLU A 169 -4.07 -18.97 11.85
C GLU A 169 -2.91 -19.61 11.05
N GLN A 170 -2.80 -20.95 11.06
CA GLN A 170 -1.71 -21.64 10.38
C GLN A 170 -1.84 -21.53 8.85
N ARG A 171 -3.06 -21.69 8.33
CA ARG A 171 -3.34 -21.48 6.91
C ARG A 171 -3.14 -20.02 6.52
N LEU A 172 -3.49 -19.08 7.39
CA LEU A 172 -3.27 -17.66 7.14
C LEU A 172 -1.77 -17.34 7.01
N ILE A 173 -0.94 -17.81 7.94
CA ILE A 173 0.52 -17.62 7.90
C ILE A 173 1.11 -18.16 6.58
N ASN A 174 0.71 -19.37 6.18
CA ASN A 174 1.21 -19.99 4.95
C ASN A 174 0.82 -19.18 3.70
N ASN A 175 -0.41 -18.66 3.65
CA ASN A 175 -0.85 -17.82 2.54
C ASN A 175 -0.13 -16.47 2.54
N LEU A 176 0.01 -15.79 3.70
CA LEU A 176 0.73 -14.52 3.80
C LEU A 176 2.19 -14.66 3.35
N ASP A 177 2.89 -15.71 3.78
CA ASP A 177 4.27 -16.01 3.33
C ASP A 177 4.35 -16.18 1.80
N GLY A 178 3.35 -16.84 1.21
CA GLY A 178 3.19 -16.94 -0.24
C GLY A 178 2.99 -15.58 -0.92
N LEU A 179 2.12 -14.73 -0.37
CA LEU A 179 1.88 -13.38 -0.89
C LEU A 179 3.15 -12.53 -0.85
N LEU A 180 3.90 -12.57 0.26
CA LEU A 180 5.16 -11.85 0.42
C LEU A 180 6.22 -12.34 -0.58
N THR A 181 6.29 -13.65 -0.81
CA THR A 181 7.19 -14.24 -1.81
C THR A 181 6.87 -13.77 -3.24
N ILE A 182 5.58 -13.76 -3.61
CA ILE A 182 5.14 -13.28 -4.94
C ILE A 182 5.43 -11.79 -5.08
N HIS A 183 5.15 -11.02 -4.03
CA HIS A 183 5.41 -9.58 -4.01
C HIS A 183 6.90 -9.27 -4.22
N SER A 184 7.82 -9.96 -3.55
CA SER A 184 9.27 -9.84 -3.76
C SER A 184 9.67 -10.02 -5.24
N LYS A 185 9.13 -11.05 -5.89
CA LYS A 185 9.40 -11.34 -7.31
C LYS A 185 8.87 -10.22 -8.22
N ARG A 186 7.70 -9.65 -7.90
CA ARG A 186 7.06 -8.56 -8.65
C ARG A 186 7.81 -7.24 -8.48
N ALA A 187 8.20 -6.89 -7.25
CA ALA A 187 8.96 -5.68 -6.95
C ALA A 187 10.30 -5.62 -7.71
N GLY A 188 10.95 -6.77 -7.96
CA GLY A 188 12.19 -6.84 -8.76
C GLY A 188 12.01 -6.89 -10.28
N ASN A 189 10.77 -6.83 -10.78
CA ASN A 189 10.44 -6.87 -12.20
C ASN A 189 10.00 -5.49 -12.71
N LEU A 190 10.81 -4.87 -13.60
CA LEU A 190 10.52 -3.55 -14.19
C LEU A 190 9.19 -3.46 -14.96
N ARG A 191 8.60 -4.60 -15.36
CA ARG A 191 7.29 -4.65 -16.02
C ARG A 191 6.12 -4.69 -15.04
N SER A 192 6.39 -4.88 -13.75
CA SER A 192 5.37 -4.87 -12.71
C SER A 192 5.10 -3.45 -12.25
N SER A 193 3.84 -3.12 -12.07
CA SER A 193 3.38 -1.87 -11.46
C SER A 193 3.84 -1.71 -10.00
N ILE A 194 4.27 -2.78 -9.35
CA ILE A 194 4.84 -2.77 -7.99
C ILE A 194 6.29 -2.25 -7.97
N CYS A 195 7.02 -2.36 -9.10
CA CYS A 195 8.43 -1.97 -9.15
C CYS A 195 8.69 -0.48 -8.90
N SER A 196 7.64 0.34 -8.94
CA SER A 196 7.65 1.77 -8.58
C SER A 196 6.58 2.11 -7.54
N GLY A 197 6.78 3.25 -6.86
CA GLY A 197 5.85 3.75 -5.83
C GLY A 197 5.96 3.01 -4.49
N SER A 198 5.02 3.31 -3.60
CA SER A 198 4.99 2.74 -2.23
C SER A 198 5.00 1.22 -2.20
N ASN A 199 4.41 0.58 -3.21
CA ASN A 199 4.28 -0.87 -3.26
C ASN A 199 5.62 -1.56 -3.52
N THR A 200 6.67 -0.85 -3.94
CA THR A 200 7.97 -1.50 -4.17
C THR A 200 8.53 -2.16 -2.92
N VAL A 201 8.30 -1.56 -1.74
CA VAL A 201 8.85 -2.05 -0.47
C VAL A 201 7.78 -2.48 0.52
N VAL A 202 6.49 -2.18 0.26
CA VAL A 202 5.37 -2.58 1.11
C VAL A 202 4.37 -3.45 0.34
N CYS A 203 4.11 -4.65 0.86
CA CYS A 203 3.01 -5.51 0.45
C CYS A 203 1.73 -5.10 1.17
N ARG A 204 1.02 -4.12 0.61
CA ARG A 204 -0.24 -3.61 1.18
C ARG A 204 -1.26 -4.70 1.51
N MET A 205 -1.41 -5.72 0.65
CA MET A 205 -2.37 -6.81 0.90
C MET A 205 -2.01 -7.59 2.17
N ALA A 206 -0.74 -7.97 2.32
CA ALA A 206 -0.29 -8.69 3.50
C ALA A 206 -0.41 -7.83 4.77
N LEU A 207 -0.05 -6.54 4.68
CA LEU A 207 -0.20 -5.58 5.78
C LEU A 207 -1.66 -5.49 6.28
N LEU A 208 -2.62 -5.28 5.38
CA LEU A 208 -4.03 -5.13 5.75
C LEU A 208 -4.63 -6.43 6.31
N LEU A 209 -4.22 -7.58 5.77
CA LEU A 209 -4.63 -8.89 6.30
C LEU A 209 -4.04 -9.16 7.68
N CYS A 210 -2.81 -8.70 7.96
CA CYS A 210 -2.21 -8.80 9.29
C CYS A 210 -2.97 -7.95 10.31
N ASP A 211 -3.28 -6.68 9.98
CA ASP A 211 -4.08 -5.83 10.87
C ASP A 211 -5.45 -6.47 11.12
N ALA A 212 -6.16 -6.90 10.07
CA ALA A 212 -7.46 -7.56 10.21
C ALA A 212 -7.40 -8.86 11.04
N ALA A 213 -6.32 -9.62 10.95
CA ALA A 213 -6.11 -10.81 11.75
C ALA A 213 -5.85 -10.48 13.23
N GLN A 214 -5.03 -9.44 13.48
CA GLN A 214 -4.76 -8.94 14.83
C GLN A 214 -6.04 -8.47 15.53
N GLN A 215 -6.94 -7.77 14.83
CA GLN A 215 -8.24 -7.36 15.39
C GLN A 215 -9.13 -8.54 15.81
N ARG A 216 -8.85 -9.75 15.30
CA ARG A 216 -9.53 -11.00 15.67
C ARG A 216 -8.78 -11.84 16.69
N GLY A 217 -7.69 -11.33 17.25
CA GLY A 217 -6.85 -12.03 18.21
C GLY A 217 -5.94 -13.09 17.57
N MET A 218 -5.73 -13.08 16.25
CA MET A 218 -4.74 -13.93 15.59
C MET A 218 -3.39 -13.20 15.54
N ASN A 219 -2.34 -13.77 16.15
CA ASN A 219 -1.01 -13.16 16.16
C ASN A 219 -0.14 -13.74 15.04
N VAL A 220 -0.29 -13.18 13.85
CA VAL A 220 0.47 -13.60 12.65
C VAL A 220 1.68 -12.72 12.36
N THR A 221 1.63 -11.43 12.74
CA THR A 221 2.67 -10.45 12.42
C THR A 221 4.02 -10.85 13.02
N GLU A 222 4.08 -11.23 14.29
CA GLU A 222 5.33 -11.66 14.95
C GLU A 222 5.94 -12.93 14.34
N LYS A 223 5.08 -13.80 13.78
CA LYS A 223 5.50 -15.05 13.14
C LYS A 223 6.06 -14.80 11.74
N LEU A 224 5.58 -13.75 11.07
CA LEU A 224 6.00 -13.35 9.72
C LEU A 224 7.18 -12.37 9.75
N SER A 225 7.25 -11.43 10.70
CA SER A 225 8.32 -10.41 10.79
C SER A 225 9.70 -11.02 11.06
N LYS A 226 9.75 -12.24 11.63
CA LYS A 226 10.98 -13.03 11.76
C LYS A 226 11.51 -13.56 10.42
N ARG A 227 10.68 -13.59 9.38
CA ARG A 227 11.03 -14.07 8.04
C ARG A 227 11.49 -12.91 7.17
N ARG A 228 12.76 -12.51 7.34
CA ARG A 228 13.39 -11.48 6.51
C ARG A 228 13.38 -11.91 5.05
N GLN A 229 12.70 -11.14 4.20
CA GLN A 229 12.65 -11.42 2.77
C GLN A 229 13.75 -10.64 2.06
N LYS A 230 14.40 -11.31 1.10
CA LYS A 230 15.34 -10.66 0.19
C LYS A 230 14.59 -10.24 -1.07
N MET A 231 14.62 -8.94 -1.35
CA MET A 231 14.12 -8.35 -2.59
C MET A 231 15.30 -7.82 -3.40
N ASN A 232 15.11 -7.68 -4.70
CA ASN A 232 16.08 -7.01 -5.57
C ASN A 232 15.43 -5.75 -6.14
N LEU A 233 15.87 -4.57 -5.70
CA LEU A 233 15.47 -3.33 -6.34
C LEU A 233 16.11 -3.19 -7.71
N ARG A 234 15.42 -2.45 -8.57
CA ARG A 234 15.89 -2.03 -9.89
C ARG A 234 15.96 -0.51 -9.91
N LEU A 235 16.81 0.03 -10.80
CA LEU A 235 16.79 1.45 -11.13
C LEU A 235 15.39 1.87 -11.57
N CYS A 236 14.75 2.78 -10.84
CA CYS A 236 13.44 3.31 -11.22
C CYS A 236 13.53 4.26 -12.42
N SER A 237 14.69 4.92 -12.61
CA SER A 237 14.96 5.79 -13.75
C SER A 237 16.33 5.52 -14.35
N PRO A 238 16.46 4.50 -15.22
CA PRO A 238 17.74 4.20 -15.89
C PRO A 238 18.26 5.34 -16.77
N ALA A 239 17.38 6.27 -17.20
CA ALA A 239 17.76 7.44 -17.98
C ALA A 239 18.55 8.46 -17.16
N ASP A 240 18.28 8.57 -15.87
CA ASP A 240 19.00 9.49 -14.96
C ASP A 240 20.38 8.94 -14.55
N PHE A 241 20.68 7.68 -14.87
CA PHE A 241 21.92 6.98 -14.54
C PHE A 241 22.47 6.20 -15.74
N PRO A 242 22.86 6.88 -16.85
CA PRO A 242 23.26 6.21 -18.10
C PRO A 242 24.50 5.32 -17.95
N ASP A 243 25.36 5.62 -16.99
CA ASP A 243 26.60 4.88 -16.71
C ASP A 243 26.38 3.61 -15.85
N VAL A 244 25.17 3.39 -15.35
CA VAL A 244 24.82 2.21 -14.56
C VAL A 244 24.13 1.19 -15.46
N ASP A 245 24.55 -0.08 -15.37
CA ASP A 245 23.90 -1.18 -16.08
C ASP A 245 22.39 -1.20 -15.76
N ARG A 246 21.56 -1.04 -16.80
CA ARG A 246 20.09 -1.04 -16.70
C ARG A 246 19.53 -2.34 -16.13
N THR A 247 20.31 -3.42 -16.21
CA THR A 247 19.97 -4.75 -15.70
C THR A 247 20.55 -5.05 -14.32
N ILE A 248 21.14 -4.06 -13.65
CA ILE A 248 21.60 -4.22 -12.27
C ILE A 248 20.42 -4.56 -11.34
N LYS A 249 20.73 -5.34 -10.32
CA LYS A 249 19.82 -5.71 -9.22
C LYS A 249 20.48 -5.28 -7.92
N PHE A 250 19.77 -4.53 -7.10
CA PHE A 250 20.24 -4.12 -5.78
C PHE A 250 19.55 -4.97 -4.71
N PRO A 251 20.22 -6.01 -4.18
CA PRO A 251 19.62 -6.85 -3.15
C PRO A 251 19.42 -6.04 -1.86
N ILE A 252 18.30 -6.27 -1.20
CA ILE A 252 17.89 -5.58 0.02
C ILE A 252 17.06 -6.52 0.90
N GLU A 253 17.36 -6.57 2.20
CA GLU A 253 16.54 -7.28 3.19
C GLU A 253 15.46 -6.31 3.69
N VAL A 254 14.19 -6.68 3.51
CA VAL A 254 13.06 -5.81 3.86
C VAL A 254 11.96 -6.61 4.52
N ASP A 255 11.32 -6.00 5.53
CA ASP A 255 9.99 -6.41 5.96
C ASP A 255 8.95 -5.74 5.07
N PHE A 256 8.34 -6.54 4.18
CA PHE A 256 7.30 -6.04 3.28
C PHE A 256 6.03 -5.57 4.01
N LEU A 257 5.84 -5.87 5.29
CA LEU A 257 4.68 -5.39 6.05
C LEU A 257 4.88 -3.93 6.44
N THR A 258 6.05 -3.58 6.96
CA THR A 258 6.35 -2.25 7.51
C THR A 258 7.17 -1.38 6.56
N GLY A 259 7.73 -1.96 5.50
CA GLY A 259 8.66 -1.30 4.59
C GLY A 259 10.06 -1.12 5.18
N GLU A 260 10.35 -1.66 6.37
CA GLU A 260 11.63 -1.48 7.05
C GLU A 260 12.76 -2.20 6.32
N VAL A 261 13.83 -1.45 6.00
CA VAL A 261 15.04 -2.00 5.38
C VAL A 261 16.07 -2.35 6.46
N PHE A 262 16.53 -3.59 6.47
CA PHE A 262 17.65 -4.02 7.31
C PHE A 262 18.96 -3.97 6.49
N LEU A 263 19.64 -2.83 6.50
CA LEU A 263 21.02 -2.74 6.00
C LEU A 263 21.97 -3.13 7.14
N LYS A 264 22.73 -4.21 6.95
CA LYS A 264 23.85 -4.57 7.84
C LYS A 264 25.12 -3.87 7.40
#